data_AF-A0AAW8T2C2-F1
#
_entry.id   AF-A0AAW8T2C2-F1
#
_cell.length_a   1.000
_cell.length_b   1.000
_cell.length_c   1.000
_cell.angle_alpha   90.00
_cell.angle_beta   90.00
_cell.angle_gamma   90.00
#
_symmetry.space_group_name_H-M   'P 1'
#
loop_
_entity.id
_entity.type
_entity.pdbx_description
1 polymer ?
#
loop_
_entity_poly.entity_id
_entity_poly.type
_entity_poly.pdbx_seq_one_letter_code
_entity_poly.pdbx_strand_id
1 'polypeptide(L)'
;MNIIKIVFDVISFALNTALIICWASFIFYGGIWQAGNFMSIELNGLLRNSKKAYKPNSEQFEVIERSNVIQFDEMGYPLRLVMINLGNGTVDHVWRDTTEREDDVVLEWTKI
;
A
#
# COMPACT_ATOMS: atom_id res chain seq x y z
N MET A 1 26.64 -38.49 -41.84
CA MET A 1 25.24 -38.23 -41.40
C MET A 1 25.04 -38.42 -39.89
N ASN A 2 25.67 -39.40 -39.22
CA ASN A 2 25.52 -39.60 -37.76
C ASN A 2 26.27 -38.57 -36.90
N ILE A 3 27.48 -38.15 -37.28
CA ILE A 3 28.28 -37.19 -36.50
C ILE A 3 27.59 -35.82 -36.39
N ILE A 4 26.98 -35.36 -37.49
CA ILE A 4 26.24 -34.08 -37.50
C ILE A 4 25.01 -34.16 -36.58
N LYS A 5 24.28 -35.28 -36.58
CA LYS A 5 23.14 -35.48 -35.66
C LYS A 5 23.56 -35.43 -34.20
N ILE A 6 24.66 -36.11 -33.85
CA ILE A 6 25.20 -36.11 -32.49
C ILE A 6 25.57 -34.69 -32.04
N VAL A 7 26.18 -33.88 -32.92
CA VAL A 7 26.52 -32.49 -32.61
C VAL A 7 25.28 -31.64 -32.36
N PHE A 8 24.23 -31.79 -33.19
CA PHE A 8 22.96 -31.08 -32.99
C PHE A 8 22.23 -31.52 -31.71
N ASP A 9 22.28 -32.79 -31.33
CA ASP A 9 21.68 -33.29 -30.09
C ASP A 9 22.37 -32.69 -28.86
N VAL A 10 23.71 -32.61 -28.86
CA VAL A 10 24.48 -31.99 -27.77
C VAL A 10 24.19 -30.49 -27.65
N ILE A 11 24.12 -29.77 -28.77
CA ILE A 11 23.78 -28.35 -28.79
C ILE A 11 22.35 -28.12 -28.26
N SER A 12 21.40 -28.96 -28.66
CA SER A 12 20.01 -28.85 -28.23
C SER A 12 19.85 -29.13 -26.74
N PHE A 13 20.59 -30.11 -26.20
CA PHE A 13 20.63 -30.40 -24.78
C PHE A 13 21.22 -29.24 -23.96
N ALA A 14 22.31 -28.63 -24.43
CA ALA A 14 22.93 -27.49 -23.77
C ALA A 14 21.99 -26.27 -23.75
N LEU A 15 21.32 -25.98 -24.86
CA LEU A 15 20.35 -24.88 -24.96
C LEU A 15 19.14 -25.08 -24.05
N ASN A 16 18.59 -26.29 -23.99
CA ASN A 16 17.48 -26.60 -23.08
C ASN A 16 17.88 -26.46 -21.61
N THR A 17 19.08 -26.91 -21.25
CA THR A 17 19.60 -26.80 -19.88
C THR A 17 19.79 -25.33 -19.49
N ALA A 18 20.36 -24.51 -20.38
CA ALA A 18 20.52 -23.07 -20.16
C ALA A 18 19.17 -22.36 -20.00
N LEU A 19 18.16 -22.75 -20.80
CA LEU A 19 16.79 -22.24 -20.67
C LEU A 19 16.21 -22.53 -19.29
N ILE A 20 16.31 -23.77 -18.80
CA ILE A 20 15.80 -24.15 -17.47
C ILE A 20 16.45 -23.31 -16.36
N ILE A 21 17.76 -23.06 -16.44
CA ILE A 21 18.48 -22.23 -15.48
C ILE A 21 18.00 -20.78 -15.51
N CYS A 22 17.75 -20.22 -16.70
CA CYS A 22 17.18 -18.88 -16.85
C CYS A 22 15.76 -18.79 -16.26
N TRP A 23 14.91 -19.80 -16.52
CA TRP A 23 13.56 -19.87 -15.94
C TRP A 23 13.58 -19.99 -14.42
N ALA A 24 14.45 -20.84 -13.87
CA ALA A 24 14.64 -20.96 -12.42
C ALA A 24 15.10 -19.62 -11.83
N SER A 25 16.09 -18.98 -12.44
CA SER A 25 16.59 -17.67 -11.99
C SER A 25 15.50 -16.59 -12.06
N PHE A 26 14.68 -16.59 -13.10
CA PHE A 26 13.54 -15.67 -13.22
C PHE A 26 12.49 -15.89 -12.12
N ILE A 27 12.17 -17.14 -11.78
CA ILE A 27 11.22 -17.45 -10.70
C ILE A 27 11.78 -17.06 -9.33
N PHE A 28 13.03 -17.43 -9.03
CA PHE A 28 13.64 -17.17 -7.73
C PHE A 28 14.00 -15.70 -7.51
N TYR A 29 14.54 -15.01 -8.52
CA TYR A 29 14.93 -13.61 -8.38
C TYR A 29 13.85 -12.65 -8.85
N GLY A 30 13.23 -12.89 -10.00
CA GLY A 30 12.17 -12.02 -10.52
C GLY A 30 10.87 -12.20 -9.78
N GLY A 31 10.39 -13.44 -9.64
CA GLY A 31 9.10 -13.76 -9.03
C GLY A 31 9.02 -13.41 -7.54
N ILE A 32 10.04 -13.79 -6.76
CA ILE A 32 10.08 -13.48 -5.31
C ILE A 32 10.26 -11.97 -5.07
N TRP A 33 11.11 -11.30 -5.86
CA TRP A 33 11.32 -9.85 -5.74
C TRP A 33 10.07 -9.07 -6.16
N GLN A 34 9.41 -9.44 -7.27
CA GLN A 34 8.17 -8.79 -7.69
C GLN A 34 7.01 -9.08 -6.73
N ALA A 35 6.88 -10.30 -6.18
CA ALA A 35 5.85 -10.62 -5.20
C ALA A 35 6.03 -9.86 -3.88
N GLY A 36 7.27 -9.73 -3.40
CA GLY A 36 7.60 -8.91 -2.23
C GLY A 36 7.29 -7.43 -2.46
N ASN A 37 7.66 -6.89 -3.63
CA ASN A 37 7.41 -5.50 -3.98
C ASN A 37 5.90 -5.21 -4.18
N PHE A 38 5.15 -6.12 -4.82
CA PHE A 38 3.69 -6.02 -4.97
C PHE A 38 2.97 -6.06 -3.61
N MET A 39 3.33 -6.99 -2.73
CA MET A 39 2.74 -7.07 -1.38
C MET A 39 3.03 -5.81 -0.56
N SER A 40 4.21 -5.19 -0.72
CA SER A 40 4.54 -3.94 -0.01
C SER A 40 3.90 -2.68 -0.60
N ILE A 41 3.69 -2.63 -1.92
CA ILE A 41 3.24 -1.41 -2.62
C ILE A 41 1.72 -1.31 -2.68
N GLU A 42 0.99 -2.42 -2.68
CA GLU A 42 -0.48 -2.39 -2.85
C GLU A 42 -1.26 -2.62 -1.55
N LEU A 43 -0.80 -3.44 -0.61
CA LEU A 43 -1.68 -3.94 0.44
C LEU A 43 -2.05 -2.87 1.50
N ASN A 44 -1.10 -2.05 1.95
CA ASN A 44 -1.36 -1.07 3.00
C ASN A 44 -2.31 0.06 2.54
N GLY A 45 -2.17 0.51 1.28
CA GLY A 45 -3.04 1.53 0.68
C GLY A 45 -4.40 1.01 0.25
N LEU A 46 -4.48 -0.20 -0.35
CA LEU A 46 -5.75 -0.83 -0.75
C LEU A 46 -6.60 -1.25 0.45
N LEU A 47 -6.00 -1.76 1.54
CA LEU A 47 -6.78 -2.16 2.73
C LEU A 47 -7.43 -0.96 3.43
N ARG A 48 -6.77 0.21 3.43
CA ARG A 48 -7.36 1.46 3.95
C ARG A 48 -8.44 1.99 2.99
N ASN A 49 -8.19 1.93 1.68
CA ASN A 49 -9.14 2.36 0.65
C ASN A 49 -10.33 1.41 0.45
N SER A 50 -10.24 0.13 0.83
CA SER A 50 -11.39 -0.80 0.75
C SER A 50 -12.40 -0.58 1.88
N LYS A 51 -11.94 -0.20 3.09
CA LYS A 51 -12.82 0.35 4.14
C LYS A 51 -13.36 1.74 3.75
N LYS A 52 -12.63 2.44 2.88
CA LYS A 52 -13.03 3.65 2.14
C LYS A 52 -13.73 3.32 0.81
N ALA A 53 -14.49 2.23 0.73
CA ALA A 53 -15.69 2.22 -0.11
C ALA A 53 -16.79 3.06 0.59
N TYR A 54 -16.46 4.27 1.06
CA TYR A 54 -16.92 5.54 0.49
C TYR A 54 -18.31 5.38 -0.14
N LYS A 55 -19.34 5.60 0.68
CA LYS A 55 -20.57 6.20 0.16
C LYS A 55 -20.15 7.55 -0.42
N PRO A 56 -20.23 7.78 -1.74
CA PRO A 56 -20.14 9.12 -2.27
C PRO A 56 -21.46 9.80 -1.95
N ASN A 57 -21.68 10.19 -0.69
CA ASN A 57 -22.53 11.36 -0.50
C ASN A 57 -21.67 12.53 -0.94
N SER A 58 -22.02 13.04 -2.11
CA SER A 58 -21.41 14.12 -2.87
C SER A 58 -21.44 15.48 -2.16
N GLU A 59 -21.52 15.50 -0.85
CA GLU A 59 -21.40 16.71 -0.05
C GLU A 59 -19.92 16.89 0.25
N GLN A 60 -19.28 17.80 -0.49
CA GLN A 60 -17.96 18.31 -0.13
C GLN A 60 -18.06 18.91 1.28
N PHE A 61 -17.64 18.15 2.27
CA PHE A 61 -17.56 18.62 3.64
C PHE A 61 -16.52 19.73 3.73
N GLU A 62 -16.96 20.93 4.10
CA GLU A 62 -16.07 22.06 4.33
C GLU A 62 -15.47 21.94 5.74
N VAL A 63 -14.16 21.72 5.80
CA VAL A 63 -13.41 21.73 7.07
C VAL A 63 -13.17 23.18 7.45
N ILE A 64 -13.81 23.63 8.52
CA ILE A 64 -13.68 25.02 9.01
C ILE A 64 -12.41 25.14 9.86
N GLU A 65 -12.22 24.21 10.80
CA GLU A 65 -11.12 24.24 11.75
C GLU A 65 -10.48 22.87 11.95
N ARG A 66 -9.22 22.89 12.38
CA ARG A 66 -8.41 21.70 12.64
C ARG A 66 -7.71 21.86 13.98
N SER A 67 -7.71 20.80 14.79
CA SER A 67 -6.89 20.75 15.99
C SER A 67 -5.40 20.55 15.64
N ASN A 68 -4.54 20.92 16.57
CA ASN A 68 -3.11 20.59 16.58
C ASN A 68 -2.84 19.22 17.22
N VAL A 69 -3.89 18.45 17.53
CA VAL A 69 -3.77 17.16 18.21
C VAL A 69 -3.89 16.04 17.19
N ILE A 70 -2.94 15.11 17.24
CA ILE A 70 -2.91 13.89 16.45
C ILE A 70 -3.09 12.69 17.36
N GLN A 71 -3.88 11.74 16.90
CA GLN A 71 -4.01 10.42 17.49
C GLN A 71 -3.76 9.38 16.41
N PHE A 72 -3.10 8.28 16.76
CA PHE A 72 -2.94 7.16 15.84
C PHE A 72 -4.08 6.15 15.99
N ASP A 73 -4.56 5.63 14.87
CA ASP A 73 -5.46 4.47 14.88
C ASP A 73 -4.71 3.17 15.23
N GLU A 74 -5.43 2.07 15.38
CA GLU A 74 -4.86 0.75 15.69
C GLU A 74 -3.85 0.25 14.64
N MET A 75 -3.86 0.83 13.44
CA MET A 75 -2.96 0.50 12.34
C MET A 75 -1.77 1.47 12.23
N GLY A 76 -1.68 2.48 13.10
CA GLY A 76 -0.62 3.49 13.11
C GLY A 76 -0.82 4.64 12.12
N TYR A 77 -2.04 4.87 11.63
CA TYR A 77 -2.33 6.03 10.77
C TYR A 77 -2.73 7.26 11.59
N PRO A 78 -2.19 8.45 11.26
CA PRO A 78 -2.52 9.68 11.98
C PRO A 78 -3.93 10.18 11.65
N LEU A 79 -4.71 10.39 12.70
CA LEU A 79 -6.03 10.99 12.72
C LEU A 79 -5.97 12.36 13.42
N ARG A 80 -6.70 13.32 12.89
CA ARG A 80 -6.85 14.67 13.45
C ARG A 80 -8.31 14.99 13.67
N LEU A 81 -8.61 15.60 14.80
CA LEU A 81 -9.95 16.11 15.07
C LEU A 81 -10.17 17.37 14.23
N VAL A 82 -11.22 17.36 13.41
CA VAL A 82 -11.61 18.47 12.55
C VAL A 82 -13.06 18.87 12.81
N MET A 83 -13.34 20.16 12.64
CA MET A 83 -14.69 20.70 12.66
C MET A 83 -15.20 20.83 11.23
N ILE A 84 -16.36 20.24 10.96
CA ILE A 84 -16.98 20.20 9.64
C ILE A 84 -18.26 21.02 9.66
N ASN A 85 -18.44 21.88 8.65
CA ASN A 85 -19.71 22.57 8.42
C ASN A 85 -20.76 21.60 7.86
N LEU A 86 -21.93 21.53 8.49
CA LEU A 86 -23.06 20.74 7.99
C LEU A 86 -24.00 21.55 7.08
N GLY A 87 -23.69 22.82 6.79
CA GLY A 87 -24.47 23.68 5.88
C GLY A 87 -25.81 24.18 6.44
N ASN A 88 -26.21 23.72 7.63
CA ASN A 88 -27.44 24.11 8.34
C ASN A 88 -27.17 25.06 9.53
N GLY A 89 -25.98 25.66 9.59
CA GLY A 89 -25.54 26.52 10.70
C GLY A 89 -25.03 25.75 11.93
N THR A 90 -24.91 24.42 11.85
CA THR A 90 -24.30 23.59 12.89
C THR A 90 -22.96 23.01 12.44
N VAL A 91 -22.12 22.65 13.42
CA VAL A 91 -20.81 22.06 13.20
C VAL A 91 -20.77 20.65 13.78
N ASP A 92 -20.07 19.75 13.08
CA ASP A 92 -19.79 18.40 13.57
C ASP A 92 -18.29 18.24 13.85
N HIS A 93 -17.96 17.39 14.83
CA HIS A 93 -16.59 17.11 15.23
C HIS A 93 -16.23 15.68 14.87
N VAL A 94 -15.30 15.52 13.92
CA VAL A 94 -14.98 14.20 13.37
C VAL A 94 -13.47 13.99 13.32
N TRP A 95 -13.01 12.79 13.66
CA TRP A 95 -11.63 12.37 13.44
C TRP A 95 -11.43 12.01 11.97
N ARG A 96 -10.45 12.63 11.32
CA ARG A 96 -10.15 12.41 9.91
C ARG A 96 -8.68 12.13 9.70
N ASP A 97 -8.42 11.32 8.67
CA ASP A 97 -7.08 11.05 8.15
C ASP A 97 -6.33 12.35 7.90
N THR A 98 -5.12 12.47 8.43
CA THR A 98 -4.28 13.66 8.25
C THR A 98 -2.84 13.26 7.92
N THR A 99 -1.99 14.26 7.75
CA THR A 99 -0.53 14.10 7.82
C THR A 99 -0.03 14.89 9.03
N GLU A 100 1.00 14.38 9.68
CA GLU A 100 1.69 15.07 10.77
C GLU A 100 2.41 16.32 10.29
N ARG A 101 2.47 17.33 11.18
CA ARG A 101 3.27 18.54 11.04
C ARG A 101 4.15 18.70 12.26
N GLU A 102 5.22 19.47 12.12
CA GLU A 102 6.26 19.65 13.14
C GLU A 102 5.72 20.27 14.45
N ASP A 103 4.62 21.01 14.38
CA ASP A 103 3.95 21.68 15.49
C ASP A 103 2.79 20.88 16.12
N ASP A 104 2.46 19.71 15.58
CA ASP A 104 1.35 18.90 16.09
C ASP A 104 1.76 18.10 17.36
N VAL A 105 0.81 17.97 18.28
CA VAL A 105 0.96 17.24 19.55
C VAL A 105 0.32 15.86 19.44
N VAL A 106 1.05 14.80 19.80
CA VAL A 106 0.52 13.43 19.85
C VAL A 106 -0.21 13.19 21.17
N LEU A 107 -1.46 12.74 21.09
CA LEU A 107 -2.26 12.38 22.25
C LEU A 107 -1.95 10.94 22.69
N GLU A 108 -1.37 10.78 23.87
CA GLU A 108 -1.07 9.47 24.47
C GLU A 108 -2.03 9.16 25.62
N TRP A 109 -2.59 7.95 25.64
CA TRP A 109 -3.43 7.47 26.73
C TRP A 109 -2.57 6.76 27.77
N THR A 110 -2.48 7.32 28.97
CA THR A 110 -1.82 6.65 30.10
C THR A 110 -2.86 5.88 30.92
N LYS A 111 -2.55 4.63 31.27
CA LYS A 111 -3.38 3.84 32.17
C LYS A 111 -3.22 4.41 33.59
N ILE A 112 -4.35 4.74 34.24
CA ILE A 112 -4.41 5.21 35.64
C ILE A 112 -4.26 4.02 36.58
#